data_AF-A0AAD7TGT8-F1
#
_entry.id   AF-A0AAD7TGT8-F1
#
_cell.length_a   1.000
_cell.length_b   1.000
_cell.length_c   1.000
_cell.angle_alpha   90.00
_cell.angle_beta   90.00
_cell.angle_gamma   90.00
#
_symmetry.space_group_name_H-M   'P 1'
#
loop_
_entity.id
_entity.type
_entity.pdbx_description
1 polymer ?
#
loop_
_entity_poly.entity_id
_entity_poly.type
_entity_poly.pdbx_seq_one_letter_code
_entity_poly.pdbx_strand_id
1 'polypeptide(L)'
;MDLIEQLPNSTGYTAILVVVDRLTKQGIFIPTHDTLTALELADLFVLHVFFKHGVPSHVTSDWGSEFVSHFFRSLGKALDMRLHFTSGYHPEGDGQTEQVNQTLEQYLRIYLNYQQDNWSQLLPLAEFAYNNAPSATTGISPFFVNKGYNPAISVYPERDLTSA
;
A
#
# COMPACT_ATOMS: atom_id res chain seq x y z
N MET A 1 -4.68 5.72 4.73
CA MET A 1 -4.43 5.53 3.29
C MET A 1 -4.03 6.87 2.76
N ASP A 2 -2.97 6.90 1.98
CA ASP A 2 -2.37 8.14 1.50
C ASP A 2 -1.92 7.99 0.04
N LEU A 3 -1.70 9.10 -0.65
CA LEU A 3 -1.29 9.14 -2.04
C LEU A 3 0.07 9.85 -2.16
N ILE A 4 1.07 9.14 -2.66
CA ILE A 4 2.35 9.74 -3.05
C ILE A 4 2.19 10.23 -4.50
N GLU A 5 2.09 11.53 -4.69
CA GLU A 5 1.83 12.18 -5.99
C GLU A 5 3.10 12.76 -6.62
N GLN A 6 2.97 13.25 -7.86
CA GLN A 6 4.02 13.99 -8.59
C GLN A 6 5.31 13.20 -8.82
N LEU A 7 5.19 11.88 -8.97
CA LEU A 7 6.32 11.02 -9.31
C LEU A 7 6.66 11.13 -10.80
N PRO A 8 7.93 10.90 -11.19
CA PRO A 8 8.30 10.76 -12.61
C PRO A 8 7.43 9.69 -13.28
N ASN A 9 7.11 9.86 -14.56
CA ASN A 9 6.30 8.87 -15.27
C ASN A 9 7.01 7.50 -15.30
N SER A 10 6.36 6.46 -14.80
CA SER A 10 6.82 5.08 -14.88
C SER A 10 5.76 4.19 -15.52
N THR A 11 5.99 3.78 -16.77
CA THR A 11 5.04 2.98 -17.57
C THR A 11 3.60 3.55 -17.60
N GLY A 12 3.46 4.87 -17.55
CA GLY A 12 2.17 5.57 -17.55
C GLY A 12 1.71 6.01 -16.16
N TYR A 13 2.26 5.46 -15.07
CA TYR A 13 1.89 5.82 -13.71
C TYR A 13 2.64 7.05 -13.20
N THR A 14 1.97 7.88 -12.40
CA THR A 14 2.48 9.16 -11.87
C THR A 14 2.25 9.33 -10.36
N ALA A 15 1.59 8.37 -9.71
CA ALA A 15 1.33 8.37 -8.28
C ALA A 15 1.33 6.94 -7.70
N ILE A 16 1.43 6.82 -6.37
CA ILE A 16 1.31 5.55 -5.63
C ILE A 16 0.25 5.71 -4.55
N LEU A 17 -0.78 4.87 -4.59
CA LEU A 17 -1.72 4.72 -3.50
C LEU A 17 -1.12 3.78 -2.45
N VAL A 18 -0.93 4.29 -1.23
CA VAL A 18 -0.39 3.56 -0.09
C VAL A 18 -1.51 3.25 0.89
N VAL A 19 -1.72 1.95 1.13
CA VAL A 19 -2.66 1.46 2.13
C VAL A 19 -1.88 0.73 3.21
N VAL A 20 -2.17 1.03 4.47
CA VAL A 20 -1.51 0.40 5.61
C VAL A 20 -2.58 -0.19 6.52
N ASP A 21 -2.49 -1.50 6.78
CA ASP A 21 -3.29 -2.11 7.82
C ASP A 21 -2.73 -1.75 9.20
N ARG A 22 -3.56 -1.14 10.05
CA ARG A 22 -3.13 -0.62 11.36
C ARG A 22 -2.74 -1.71 12.34
N LEU A 23 -3.34 -2.91 12.23
CA LEU A 23 -3.09 -4.02 13.13
C LEU A 23 -1.77 -4.72 12.78
N THR A 24 -1.68 -5.24 11.56
CA THR A 24 -0.55 -6.05 11.10
C THR A 24 0.64 -5.24 10.61
N LYS A 25 0.42 -3.93 10.37
CA LYS A 25 1.38 -3.03 9.72
C LYS A 25 1.68 -3.43 8.28
N GLN A 26 0.79 -4.18 7.64
CA GLN A 26 0.97 -4.54 6.24
C GLN A 26 0.82 -3.31 5.35
N GLY A 27 1.83 -3.05 4.53
CA GLY A 27 1.79 -2.03 3.48
C GLY A 27 1.31 -2.65 2.17
N ILE A 28 0.46 -1.94 1.44
CA ILE A 28 0.02 -2.28 0.09
C ILE A 28 0.32 -1.07 -0.79
N PHE A 29 1.12 -1.27 -1.83
CA PHE A 29 1.63 -0.21 -2.70
C PHE A 29 1.08 -0.38 -4.12
N ILE A 30 0.23 0.54 -4.53
CA ILE A 30 -0.55 0.41 -5.77
C ILE A 30 -0.15 1.56 -6.72
N PRO A 31 0.46 1.26 -7.88
CA PRO A 31 0.75 2.30 -8.86
C PRO A 31 -0.55 2.86 -9.44
N THR A 32 -0.61 4.19 -9.57
CA THR A 32 -1.78 4.92 -10.06
C THR A 32 -1.37 6.24 -10.72
N HIS A 33 -2.32 7.13 -10.95
CA HIS A 33 -2.13 8.45 -11.55
C HIS A 33 -2.50 9.56 -10.57
N ASP A 34 -1.87 10.71 -10.71
CA ASP A 34 -2.19 11.97 -10.04
C ASP A 34 -3.62 12.49 -10.34
N THR A 35 -4.20 12.06 -11.45
CA THR A 35 -5.57 12.40 -11.86
C THR A 35 -6.61 11.36 -11.45
N LEU A 36 -6.29 10.50 -10.48
CA LEU A 36 -7.13 9.39 -10.02
C LEU A 36 -8.55 9.85 -9.66
N THR A 37 -9.54 9.28 -10.34
CA THR A 37 -10.95 9.54 -10.05
C THR A 37 -11.44 8.74 -8.84
N ALA A 38 -12.53 9.18 -8.22
CA ALA A 38 -13.12 8.45 -7.10
C ALA A 38 -13.59 7.03 -7.47
N LEU A 39 -14.00 6.81 -8.73
CA LEU A 39 -14.42 5.50 -9.22
C LEU A 39 -13.21 4.56 -9.37
N GLU A 40 -12.15 5.00 -10.05
CA GLU A 40 -10.94 4.19 -10.22
C GLU A 40 -10.32 3.84 -8.87
N LEU A 41 -10.32 4.78 -7.94
CA LEU A 41 -9.89 4.52 -6.58
C LEU A 41 -10.74 3.45 -5.88
N ALA A 42 -12.05 3.46 -6.08
CA ALA A 42 -12.93 2.44 -5.55
C ALA A 42 -12.53 1.07 -6.07
N ASP A 43 -12.27 0.98 -7.38
CA ASP A 43 -11.83 -0.24 -8.02
C ASP A 43 -10.50 -0.71 -7.45
N LEU A 44 -9.53 0.20 -7.28
CA LEU A 44 -8.25 -0.12 -6.63
C LEU A 44 -8.45 -0.60 -5.19
N PHE A 45 -9.29 0.06 -4.40
CA PHE A 45 -9.58 -0.32 -3.03
C PHE A 45 -10.26 -1.71 -2.97
N VAL A 46 -11.22 -1.97 -3.85
CA VAL A 46 -11.90 -3.25 -3.92
C VAL A 46 -10.93 -4.37 -4.31
N LEU A 47 -10.14 -4.16 -5.37
CA LEU A 47 -9.22 -5.16 -5.91
C LEU A 47 -8.05 -5.48 -4.97
N HIS A 48 -7.50 -4.46 -4.33
CA HIS A 48 -6.26 -4.61 -3.56
C HIS A 48 -6.49 -4.75 -2.06
N VAL A 49 -7.60 -4.24 -1.52
CA VAL A 49 -7.91 -4.30 -0.09
C VAL A 49 -9.06 -5.27 0.16
N PHE A 50 -10.27 -4.95 -0.31
CA PHE A 50 -11.47 -5.71 0.03
C PHE A 50 -11.38 -7.18 -0.40
N PHE A 51 -10.99 -7.43 -1.65
CA PHE A 51 -10.91 -8.79 -2.19
C PHE A 51 -9.91 -9.68 -1.44
N LYS A 52 -8.81 -9.09 -0.93
CA LYS A 52 -7.72 -9.84 -0.27
C LYS A 52 -7.91 -9.98 1.23
N HIS A 53 -8.51 -8.99 1.88
CA HIS A 53 -8.54 -8.86 3.34
C HIS A 53 -9.95 -8.80 3.94
N GLY A 54 -10.99 -8.72 3.11
CA GLY A 54 -12.35 -8.48 3.55
C GLY A 54 -12.64 -6.99 3.79
N VAL A 55 -13.86 -6.68 4.20
CA VAL A 55 -14.28 -5.28 4.43
C VAL A 55 -13.60 -4.78 5.72
N PRO A 56 -12.79 -3.71 5.66
CA PRO A 56 -12.27 -3.11 6.88
C PRO A 56 -13.39 -2.43 7.66
N SER A 57 -13.38 -2.59 8.98
CA SER A 57 -14.33 -1.93 9.87
C SER A 57 -14.14 -0.41 9.93
N HIS A 58 -12.91 0.05 9.63
CA HIS A 58 -12.51 1.43 9.73
C HIS A 58 -11.47 1.81 8.69
N VAL A 59 -11.67 2.95 8.02
CA VAL A 59 -10.69 3.50 7.09
C VAL A 59 -10.43 4.97 7.43
N THR A 60 -9.14 5.30 7.53
CA THR A 60 -8.67 6.67 7.75
C THR A 60 -7.89 7.15 6.52
N SER A 61 -8.17 8.37 6.07
CA SER A 61 -7.65 8.92 4.82
C SER A 61 -7.54 10.45 4.88
N ASP A 62 -6.42 11.00 4.41
CA ASP A 62 -6.12 12.45 4.32
C ASP A 62 -6.62 13.10 3.02
N TRP A 63 -7.84 12.76 2.60
CA TRP A 63 -8.27 13.04 1.22
C TRP A 63 -8.97 14.38 1.11
N GLY A 64 -8.36 15.30 0.36
CA GLY A 64 -8.77 16.72 0.30
C GLY A 64 -9.89 17.06 -0.68
N SER A 65 -10.20 16.24 -1.69
CA SER A 65 -11.26 16.58 -2.64
C SER A 65 -12.65 16.15 -2.15
N GLU A 66 -13.63 17.07 -2.23
CA GLU A 66 -15.02 16.81 -1.82
C GLU A 66 -15.64 15.62 -2.58
N PHE A 67 -15.24 15.42 -3.83
CA PHE A 67 -15.75 14.36 -4.68
C PHE A 67 -15.37 12.96 -4.18
N VAL A 68 -14.09 12.76 -3.84
CA VAL A 68 -13.66 11.46 -3.31
C VAL A 68 -14.24 11.20 -1.92
N SER A 69 -14.35 12.25 -1.10
CA SER A 69 -15.02 12.17 0.19
C SER A 69 -16.48 11.71 0.08
N HIS A 70 -17.24 12.22 -0.90
CA HIS A 70 -18.64 11.81 -1.11
C HIS A 70 -18.77 10.36 -1.58
N PHE A 71 -17.91 9.95 -2.51
CA PHE A 71 -17.88 8.57 -2.99
C PHE A 71 -17.57 7.59 -1.86
N PHE A 72 -16.49 7.83 -1.10
CA PHE A 72 -16.13 6.94 0.00
C PHE A 72 -17.21 6.90 1.06
N ARG A 73 -17.85 8.01 1.42
CA ARG A 73 -19.01 8.01 2.34
C ARG A 73 -20.13 7.09 1.85
N SER A 74 -20.39 7.06 0.54
CA SER A 74 -21.41 6.19 -0.05
C SER A 74 -20.99 4.72 0.00
N LEU A 75 -19.74 4.43 -0.35
CA LEU A 75 -19.15 3.09 -0.23
C LEU A 75 -19.15 2.59 1.22
N GLY A 76 -18.78 3.45 2.16
CA GLY A 76 -18.77 3.15 3.58
C GLY A 76 -20.15 2.82 4.13
N LYS A 77 -21.19 3.54 3.70
CA LYS A 77 -22.59 3.20 4.04
C LYS A 77 -23.02 1.86 3.45
N ALA A 78 -22.63 1.55 2.22
CA ALA A 78 -23.01 0.30 1.56
C ALA A 78 -22.33 -0.92 2.19
N LEU A 79 -21.11 -0.76 2.71
CA LEU A 79 -20.29 -1.82 3.29
C LEU A 79 -20.26 -1.81 4.83
N ASP A 80 -21.05 -0.95 5.49
CA ASP A 80 -21.03 -0.72 6.95
C ASP A 80 -19.63 -0.39 7.51
N MET A 81 -18.83 0.33 6.72
CA MET A 81 -17.48 0.76 7.08
C MET A 81 -17.50 2.19 7.64
N ARG A 82 -16.79 2.38 8.76
CA ARG A 82 -16.61 3.70 9.37
C ARG A 82 -15.47 4.45 8.69
N LEU A 83 -15.73 5.68 8.27
CA LEU A 83 -14.76 6.53 7.57
C LEU A 83 -14.36 7.72 8.42
N HIS A 84 -13.06 7.91 8.56
CA HIS A 84 -12.48 9.09 9.21
C HIS A 84 -11.62 9.83 8.19
N PHE A 85 -12.10 11.00 7.78
CA PHE A 85 -11.33 11.93 6.97
C PHE A 85 -10.60 12.87 7.91
N THR A 86 -9.28 12.84 7.86
CA THR A 86 -8.40 13.76 8.55
C THR A 86 -8.25 14.99 7.67
N SER A 87 -8.60 16.17 8.19
CA SER A 87 -8.25 17.43 7.51
C SER A 87 -6.72 17.52 7.48
N GLY A 88 -6.12 17.94 6.37
CA GLY A 88 -4.66 18.00 6.14
C GLY A 88 -3.82 18.86 7.12
N TYR A 89 -4.36 19.21 8.28
CA TYR A 89 -3.75 19.93 9.38
C TYR A 89 -3.66 19.13 10.71
N HIS A 90 -4.01 17.83 10.73
CA HIS A 90 -3.89 16.99 11.95
C HIS A 90 -2.99 15.76 11.72
N PRO A 91 -1.66 15.91 11.91
CA PRO A 91 -0.65 14.85 11.71
C PRO A 91 -0.81 13.61 12.62
N GLU A 92 -1.59 13.70 13.70
CA GLU A 92 -1.68 12.62 14.69
C GLU A 92 -2.42 11.38 14.18
N GLY A 93 -3.22 11.50 13.11
CA GLY A 93 -3.99 10.38 12.53
C GLY A 93 -3.24 9.53 11.50
N ASP A 94 -2.25 10.12 10.83
CA ASP A 94 -1.61 9.53 9.65
C ASP A 94 -0.10 9.24 9.79
N GLY A 95 0.50 9.50 10.96
CA GLY A 95 1.93 9.23 11.20
C GLY A 95 2.38 7.79 10.94
N GLN A 96 1.46 6.82 10.92
CA GLN A 96 1.76 5.45 10.49
C GLN A 96 1.96 5.36 8.97
N THR A 97 1.06 5.95 8.17
CA THR A 97 1.20 5.95 6.71
C THR A 97 2.40 6.81 6.31
N GLU A 98 2.64 7.93 6.99
CA GLU A 98 3.83 8.77 6.76
C GLU A 98 5.14 7.99 6.94
N GLN A 99 5.26 7.19 8.00
CA GLN A 99 6.43 6.34 8.22
C GLN A 99 6.60 5.27 7.12
N VAL A 100 5.48 4.71 6.63
CA VAL A 100 5.50 3.74 5.52
C VAL A 100 5.94 4.43 4.22
N ASN A 101 5.42 5.62 3.93
CA ASN A 101 5.79 6.41 2.75
C ASN A 101 7.28 6.73 2.76
N GLN A 102 7.83 7.19 3.88
CA GLN A 102 9.26 7.45 4.02
C GLN A 102 10.11 6.18 3.75
N THR A 103 9.65 5.02 4.26
CA THR A 103 10.33 3.74 4.03
C THR A 103 10.28 3.34 2.55
N LEU A 104 9.13 3.52 1.90
CA LEU A 104 8.95 3.25 0.47
C LEU A 104 9.79 4.18 -0.40
N GLU A 105 9.80 5.48 -0.11
CA GLU A 105 10.65 6.46 -0.79
C GLU A 105 12.13 6.10 -0.68
N GLN A 106 12.58 5.71 0.52
CA GLN A 106 13.96 5.29 0.73
C GLN A 106 14.29 4.04 -0.11
N TYR A 107 13.39 3.06 -0.15
CA TYR A 107 13.55 1.88 -1.01
C TYR A 107 13.70 2.30 -2.48
N LEU A 108 12.78 3.12 -2.99
CA LEU A 108 12.81 3.57 -4.38
C LEU A 108 14.10 4.34 -4.69
N ARG A 109 14.54 5.25 -3.81
CA ARG A 109 15.79 6.01 -4.01
C ARG A 109 17.02 5.12 -4.18
N ILE A 110 17.04 3.93 -3.57
CA ILE A 110 18.16 2.99 -3.65
C ILE A 110 18.13 2.17 -4.94
N TYR A 111 16.94 1.77 -5.40
CA TYR A 111 16.77 0.79 -6.49
C TYR A 111 16.35 1.39 -7.84
N LEU A 112 16.00 2.68 -7.86
CA LEU A 112 15.65 3.39 -9.09
C LEU A 112 16.82 3.40 -10.08
N ASN A 113 16.48 3.26 -11.36
CA ASN A 113 17.46 3.46 -12.43
C ASN A 113 17.80 4.95 -12.59
N TYR A 114 18.79 5.26 -13.44
CA TYR A 114 19.21 6.63 -13.71
C TYR A 114 18.07 7.53 -14.24
N GLN A 115 17.12 6.96 -14.99
CA GLN A 115 16.00 7.69 -15.60
C GLN A 115 14.80 7.86 -14.65
N GLN A 116 14.82 7.19 -13.49
CA GLN A 116 13.77 7.17 -12.48
C GLN A 116 12.38 6.74 -13.00
N ASP A 117 12.33 5.99 -14.09
CA ASP A 117 11.10 5.62 -14.81
C ASP A 117 10.69 4.14 -14.58
N ASN A 118 11.39 3.42 -13.70
CA ASN A 118 11.13 2.01 -13.40
C ASN A 118 10.48 1.76 -12.03
N TRP A 119 10.13 2.80 -11.26
CA TRP A 119 9.61 2.62 -9.89
C TRP A 119 8.35 1.77 -9.83
N SER A 120 7.43 1.90 -10.79
CA SER A 120 6.16 1.15 -10.77
C SER A 120 6.39 -0.37 -10.84
N GLN A 121 7.44 -0.80 -11.55
CA GLN A 121 7.85 -2.19 -11.65
C GLN A 121 8.55 -2.71 -10.38
N LEU A 122 9.10 -1.79 -9.57
CA LEU A 122 9.76 -2.13 -8.31
C LEU A 122 8.76 -2.25 -7.15
N LEU A 123 7.55 -1.69 -7.26
CA LEU A 123 6.57 -1.71 -6.17
C LEU A 123 6.23 -3.11 -5.64
N PRO A 124 6.04 -4.15 -6.46
CA PRO A 124 5.77 -5.50 -5.92
C PRO A 124 6.93 -6.02 -5.06
N LEU A 125 8.18 -5.72 -5.43
CA LEU A 125 9.36 -6.10 -4.65
C LEU A 125 9.50 -5.25 -3.40
N ALA A 126 9.18 -3.95 -3.47
CA ALA A 126 9.16 -3.05 -2.33
C ALA A 126 8.11 -3.49 -1.30
N GLU A 127 6.89 -3.81 -1.75
CA GLU A 127 5.79 -4.32 -0.92
C GLU A 127 6.18 -5.63 -0.25
N PHE A 128 6.76 -6.56 -1.01
CA PHE A 128 7.23 -7.83 -0.46
C PHE A 128 8.32 -7.63 0.60
N ALA A 129 9.34 -6.83 0.29
CA ALA A 129 10.45 -6.57 1.20
C ALA A 129 9.96 -5.90 2.49
N TYR A 130 9.08 -4.90 2.37
CA TYR A 130 8.47 -4.21 3.49
C TYR A 130 7.67 -5.18 4.37
N ASN A 131 6.78 -5.99 3.78
CA ASN A 131 5.91 -6.90 4.52
C ASN A 131 6.63 -8.14 5.10
N ASN A 132 7.84 -8.44 4.62
CA ASN A 132 8.67 -9.53 5.14
C ASN A 132 9.66 -9.08 6.23
N ALA A 133 9.90 -7.77 6.35
CA ALA A 133 10.75 -7.20 7.40
C ALA A 133 9.97 -7.09 8.73
N PRO A 134 10.60 -7.35 9.89
CA PRO A 134 9.99 -7.06 11.18
C PRO A 134 9.64 -5.58 11.32
N SER A 135 8.41 -5.28 11.71
CA SER A 135 8.03 -3.88 12.01
C SER A 135 8.57 -3.46 13.37
N ALA A 136 9.03 -2.22 13.49
CA ALA A 136 9.56 -1.67 14.75
C ALA A 136 8.52 -1.65 15.88
N THR A 137 7.23 -1.62 15.55
CA THR A 137 6.14 -1.56 16.55
C THR A 137 5.71 -2.94 17.06
N THR A 138 5.71 -3.96 16.19
CA THR A 138 5.25 -5.31 16.54
C THR A 138 6.39 -6.28 16.82
N GLY A 139 7.62 -5.97 16.39
CA GLY A 139 8.78 -6.88 16.44
C GLY A 139 8.67 -8.10 15.52
N ILE A 140 7.60 -8.18 14.73
CA ILE A 140 7.23 -9.31 13.88
C ILE A 140 6.86 -8.75 12.50
N SER A 141 7.13 -9.50 11.43
CA SER A 141 6.80 -9.05 10.08
C SER A 141 5.28 -9.04 9.83
N PRO A 142 4.77 -8.11 9.01
CA PRO A 142 3.37 -8.11 8.60
C PRO A 142 2.91 -9.43 7.96
N PHE A 143 3.78 -10.11 7.20
CA PHE A 143 3.45 -11.42 6.65
C PHE A 143 3.24 -12.48 7.72
N PHE A 144 4.07 -12.52 8.75
CA PHE A 144 3.91 -13.49 9.82
C PHE A 144 2.63 -13.22 10.62
N VAL A 145 2.29 -11.95 10.89
CA VAL A 145 1.03 -11.60 11.57
C VAL A 145 -0.18 -12.01 10.75
N ASN A 146 -0.17 -11.78 9.43
CA ASN A 146 -1.31 -12.12 8.57
C ASN A 146 -1.43 -13.60 8.20
N LYS A 147 -0.30 -14.28 7.97
CA LYS A 147 -0.26 -15.64 7.38
C LYS A 147 0.22 -16.71 8.34
N GLY A 148 0.82 -16.34 9.46
CA GLY A 148 1.48 -17.26 10.40
C GLY A 148 2.86 -17.75 9.95
N TYR A 149 3.38 -17.25 8.82
CA TYR A 149 4.73 -17.57 8.32
C TYR A 149 5.29 -16.44 7.46
N ASN A 150 6.62 -16.45 7.27
CA ASN A 150 7.32 -15.55 6.35
C ASN A 150 7.50 -16.22 4.98
N PRO A 151 6.92 -15.66 3.90
CA PRO A 151 7.17 -16.14 2.55
C PRO A 151 8.67 -16.11 2.23
N ALA A 152 9.19 -17.20 1.69
CA ALA A 152 10.59 -17.29 1.26
C ALA A 152 10.76 -16.66 -0.14
N ILE A 153 11.85 -15.91 -0.30
CA ILE A 153 12.28 -15.39 -1.62
C ILE A 153 13.18 -16.38 -2.37
N SER A 154 13.56 -17.49 -1.73
CA SER A 154 14.46 -18.48 -2.31
C SER A 154 13.79 -19.22 -3.46
N VAL A 155 14.04 -18.77 -4.68
CA VAL A 155 13.93 -19.61 -5.88
C VAL A 155 15.10 -20.58 -5.81
N TYR A 156 14.88 -21.82 -5.38
CA TYR A 156 15.91 -22.86 -5.48
C TYR A 156 16.07 -23.18 -6.97
N PRO A 157 17.18 -22.79 -7.62
CA PRO A 157 17.46 -23.24 -8.98
C PRO A 157 17.86 -24.71 -8.84
N GLU A 158 16.94 -25.59 -9.22
CA GLU A 158 17.08 -27.05 -9.23
C GLU A 158 17.34 -27.71 -7.87
N ARG A 159 16.25 -28.15 -7.23
CA ARG A 159 16.30 -29.48 -6.61
C ARG A 159 16.18 -30.48 -7.73
N ASP A 160 17.31 -31.02 -8.19
CA ASP A 160 17.35 -32.25 -8.96
C ASP A 160 16.54 -33.31 -8.19
N LEU A 161 15.35 -33.65 -8.71
CA LEU A 161 14.47 -34.68 -8.15
C LEU A 161 15.04 -36.10 -8.36
N THR A 162 16.31 -36.23 -8.75
CA THR A 162 16.98 -37.51 -9.05
C THR A 162 17.89 -38.01 -7.92
N SER A 163 17.92 -37.35 -6.76
CA SER A 163 18.64 -37.86 -5.58
C SER A 163 17.66 -38.37 -4.51
N ALA A 164 17.03 -39.52 -4.82
CA ALA A 164 16.36 -40.39 -3.87
C ALA A 164 16.88 -41.83 -4.05
#